data_AF-A0A803NNA1-F1
#
_entry.id   AF-A0A803NNA1-F1
#
_cell.length_a   1.000
_cell.length_b   1.000
_cell.length_c   1.000
_cell.angle_alpha   90.00
_cell.angle_beta   90.00
_cell.angle_gamma   90.00
#
_symmetry.space_group_name_H-M   'P 1'
#
loop_
_entity.id
_entity.type
_entity.pdbx_description
1 polymer ?
#
loop_
_entity_poly.entity_id
_entity_poly.type
_entity_poly.pdbx_seq_one_letter_code
_entity_poly.pdbx_strand_id
1 'polypeptide(L)'
;MIQNYKEWILKTIEDTWNLFRKKFTALWDKHKDGSGEAYLPAIYNNPELQLLVQKKYFEDLLHDTVGFGSAKMIRRIVGVAHVEDLESIADPSKRATCEKRALYLAKMLLKERRKFHDISEIVSAVRNVQ
;
A
#
# COMPACT_ATOMS: atom_id res chain seq x y z
N MET A 1 -7.80 -3.72 24.55
CA MET A 1 -8.25 -4.68 23.52
C MET A 1 -8.37 -4.03 22.14
N ILE A 2 -9.21 -3.00 21.94
CA ILE A 2 -9.39 -2.33 20.63
C ILE A 2 -8.11 -1.65 20.12
N GLN A 3 -7.37 -0.94 20.98
CA GLN A 3 -6.13 -0.27 20.55
C GLN A 3 -5.08 -1.29 20.06
N ASN A 4 -4.93 -2.42 20.76
CA ASN A 4 -4.02 -3.49 20.35
C ASN A 4 -4.43 -4.09 19.00
N TYR A 5 -5.74 -4.22 18.74
CA TYR A 5 -6.23 -4.72 17.46
C TYR A 5 -5.98 -3.74 16.31
N LYS A 6 -6.17 -2.43 16.54
CA LYS A 6 -5.80 -1.40 15.56
C LYS A 6 -4.31 -1.42 15.24
N GLU A 7 -3.45 -1.50 16.26
CA GLU A 7 -2.00 -1.61 16.04
C GLU A 7 -1.64 -2.90 15.32
N TRP A 8 -2.32 -4.01 15.61
CA TRP A 8 -2.11 -5.26 14.88
C TRP A 8 -2.48 -5.13 13.39
N ILE A 9 -3.57 -4.44 13.03
CA ILE A 9 -3.92 -4.17 11.63
C ILE A 9 -2.83 -3.33 10.95
N LEU A 10 -2.38 -2.26 11.60
CA LEU A 10 -1.33 -1.38 11.06
C LEU A 10 -0.02 -2.13 10.87
N LYS A 11 0.37 -2.94 11.86
CA LYS A 11 1.56 -3.80 11.78
C LYS A 11 1.43 -4.81 10.64
N THR A 12 0.25 -5.40 10.46
CA THR A 12 -0.02 -6.35 9.37
C THR A 12 0.11 -5.70 7.99
N ILE A 13 -0.34 -4.45 7.82
CA ILE A 13 -0.17 -3.69 6.57
C ILE A 13 1.32 -3.50 6.26
N GLU A 14 2.08 -3.03 7.25
CA GLU A 14 3.52 -2.79 7.12
C GLU A 14 4.28 -4.09 6.80
N ASP A 15 4.02 -5.16 7.56
CA ASP A 15 4.69 -6.45 7.39
C ASP A 15 4.35 -7.09 6.04
N THR A 16 3.10 -6.96 5.58
CA THR A 16 2.67 -7.49 4.29
C THR A 16 3.47 -6.85 3.16
N TRP A 17 3.58 -5.52 3.14
CA TRP A 17 4.36 -4.81 2.12
C TRP A 17 5.85 -5.15 2.19
N ASN A 18 6.42 -5.13 3.39
CA ASN A 18 7.85 -5.38 3.57
C ASN A 18 8.24 -6.82 3.21
N LEU A 19 7.41 -7.80 3.58
CA LEU A 19 7.61 -9.20 3.19
C LEU A 19 7.37 -9.41 1.69
N PHE A 20 6.37 -8.76 1.10
CA PHE A 20 6.14 -8.78 -0.34
C PHE A 20 7.38 -8.28 -1.09
N ARG A 21 7.87 -7.08 -0.75
CA ARG A 21 9.08 -6.50 -1.35
C ARG A 21 10.27 -7.44 -1.21
N LYS A 22 10.55 -7.94 -0.01
CA LYS A 22 11.65 -8.87 0.25
C LYS A 22 11.56 -10.13 -0.60
N LYS A 23 10.39 -10.77 -0.65
CA LYS A 23 10.19 -12.02 -1.40
C LYS A 23 10.23 -11.80 -2.91
N PHE A 24 9.67 -10.69 -3.39
CA PHE A 24 9.69 -10.33 -4.80
C PHE A 24 11.12 -10.02 -5.27
N THR A 25 11.89 -9.22 -4.52
CA THR A 25 13.31 -8.99 -4.81
C THR A 25 14.10 -10.30 -4.81
N ALA A 26 13.89 -11.19 -3.85
CA ALA A 26 14.56 -12.49 -3.84
C ALA A 26 14.25 -13.35 -5.07
N LEU A 27 13.00 -13.30 -5.58
CA LEU A 27 12.64 -13.95 -6.84
C LEU A 27 13.32 -13.28 -8.04
N TRP A 28 13.37 -11.94 -8.06
CA TRP A 28 14.08 -11.20 -9.08
C TRP A 28 15.55 -11.60 -9.12
N ASP A 29 16.25 -11.56 -8.00
CA ASP A 29 17.68 -11.89 -7.91
C ASP A 29 17.94 -13.34 -8.32
N LYS A 30 17.08 -14.27 -7.88
CA LYS A 30 17.17 -15.70 -8.25
C LYS A 30 17.02 -15.93 -9.76
N HIS A 31 16.18 -15.13 -10.42
CA HIS A 31 15.81 -15.31 -11.82
C HIS A 31 16.40 -14.25 -12.75
N LYS A 32 17.34 -13.43 -12.28
CA LYS A 32 17.93 -12.31 -13.05
C LYS A 32 18.57 -12.75 -14.35
N ASP A 33 19.16 -13.95 -14.39
CA ASP A 33 19.79 -14.54 -15.59
C ASP A 33 18.86 -15.52 -16.33
N GLY A 34 17.55 -15.51 -16.01
CA GLY A 34 16.53 -16.37 -16.61
C GLY A 34 15.94 -15.81 -17.91
N SER A 35 14.78 -16.32 -18.31
CA SER A 35 14.09 -15.95 -19.55
C SER A 35 13.33 -14.61 -19.49
N GLY A 36 13.52 -13.81 -18.43
CA GLY A 36 12.85 -12.52 -18.27
C GLY A 36 13.55 -11.41 -19.04
N GLU A 37 12.81 -10.68 -19.87
CA GLU A 37 13.42 -9.70 -20.80
C GLU A 37 13.33 -8.24 -20.33
N ALA A 38 12.57 -7.95 -19.26
CA ALA A 38 12.39 -6.59 -18.76
C ALA A 38 13.70 -5.96 -18.22
N TYR A 39 14.58 -6.80 -17.64
CA TYR A 39 15.85 -6.36 -17.05
C TYR A 39 16.99 -7.27 -17.47
N LEU A 40 17.43 -7.14 -18.72
CA LEU A 40 18.47 -7.98 -19.30
C LEU A 40 19.81 -7.87 -18.54
N PRO A 41 20.45 -9.00 -18.15
CA PRO A 41 21.74 -9.00 -17.47
C PRO A 41 22.86 -8.27 -18.22
N ALA A 42 22.82 -8.27 -19.56
CA ALA A 42 23.80 -7.57 -20.39
C ALA A 42 23.73 -6.04 -20.23
N ILE A 43 22.58 -5.50 -19.86
CA ILE A 43 22.34 -4.07 -19.64
C ILE A 43 22.51 -3.75 -18.15
N TYR A 44 21.82 -4.48 -17.27
CA TYR A 44 21.83 -4.30 -15.82
C TYR A 44 22.91 -5.19 -15.18
N ASN A 45 24.15 -4.99 -15.61
CA ASN A 45 25.25 -5.94 -15.44
C ASN A 45 26.09 -5.76 -14.17
N ASN A 46 25.75 -4.80 -13.32
CA ASN A 46 26.48 -4.55 -12.07
C ASN A 46 25.52 -4.37 -10.88
N PRO A 47 25.99 -4.66 -9.64
CA PRO A 47 25.13 -4.63 -8.45
C PRO A 47 24.51 -3.27 -8.15
N GLU A 48 25.22 -2.17 -8.38
CA GLU A 48 24.73 -0.81 -8.09
C GLU A 48 23.56 -0.45 -8.99
N LEU A 49 23.68 -0.75 -10.29
CA LEU A 49 22.64 -0.50 -11.27
C LEU A 49 21.41 -1.40 -11.02
N GLN A 50 21.61 -2.67 -10.67
CA GLN A 50 20.51 -3.57 -10.28
C GLN A 50 19.75 -3.05 -9.07
N LEU A 51 20.46 -2.62 -8.03
CA LEU A 51 19.84 -2.06 -6.83
C LEU A 51 19.07 -0.77 -7.15
N LEU A 52 19.63 0.10 -7.99
CA LEU A 52 18.99 1.35 -8.40
C LEU A 52 17.65 1.09 -9.09
N VAL A 53 17.63 0.18 -10.07
CA VAL A 53 16.39 -0.09 -10.82
C VAL A 53 15.35 -0.85 -10.01
N GLN A 54 15.77 -1.78 -9.14
CA GLN A 54 14.87 -2.43 -8.20
C GLN A 54 14.25 -1.40 -7.25
N LYS A 55 15.06 -0.49 -6.68
CA LYS A 55 14.55 0.57 -5.82
C LYS A 55 13.51 1.43 -6.54
N LYS A 56 13.81 1.86 -7.77
CA LYS A 56 12.90 2.67 -8.57
C LYS A 56 11.60 1.92 -8.89
N TYR A 57 11.70 0.65 -9.28
CA TYR A 57 10.55 -0.21 -9.54
C TYR A 57 9.63 -0.32 -8.32
N PHE A 58 10.17 -0.57 -7.12
CA PHE A 58 9.36 -0.70 -5.91
C PHE A 58 8.76 0.62 -5.43
N GLU A 59 9.42 1.75 -5.68
CA GLU A 59 8.83 3.07 -5.43
C GLU A 59 7.60 3.30 -6.31
N ASP A 60 7.71 3.07 -7.62
CA ASP A 60 6.59 3.22 -8.54
C ASP A 60 5.47 2.21 -8.22
N LEU A 61 5.82 0.96 -7.87
CA LEU A 61 4.87 -0.07 -7.47
C LEU A 61 4.15 0.28 -6.15
N LEU A 62 4.83 0.92 -5.19
CA LEU A 62 4.19 1.41 -3.98
C LEU A 62 3.15 2.47 -4.33
N HIS A 63 3.50 3.41 -5.20
CA HIS A 63 2.59 4.48 -5.63
C HIS A 63 1.35 3.90 -6.33
N ASP A 64 1.51 2.89 -7.17
CA ASP A 64 0.37 2.22 -7.81
C ASP A 64 -0.48 1.46 -6.81
N THR A 65 0.16 0.72 -5.89
CA THR A 65 -0.52 -0.03 -4.81
C THR A 65 -1.40 0.90 -3.97
N VAL A 66 -0.86 2.05 -3.55
CA VAL A 66 -1.60 3.06 -2.79
C VAL A 66 -2.69 3.71 -3.64
N GLY A 67 -2.43 3.96 -4.92
CA GLY A 67 -3.40 4.55 -5.85
C GLY A 67 -4.64 3.66 -6.01
N PHE A 68 -4.43 2.38 -6.34
CA PHE A 68 -5.52 1.42 -6.45
C PHE A 68 -6.19 1.15 -5.10
N GLY A 69 -5.42 1.00 -4.02
CA GLY A 69 -5.95 0.83 -2.67
C GLY A 69 -6.89 1.97 -2.28
N SER A 70 -6.47 3.22 -2.51
CA SER A 70 -7.27 4.41 -2.24
C SER A 70 -8.53 4.48 -3.08
N ALA A 71 -8.44 4.17 -4.38
CA ALA A 71 -9.62 4.10 -5.25
C ALA A 71 -10.61 3.01 -4.79
N LYS A 72 -10.11 1.86 -4.33
CA LYS A 72 -10.94 0.79 -3.75
C LYS A 72 -11.59 1.23 -2.44
N MET A 73 -10.90 1.98 -1.58
CA MET A 73 -11.51 2.55 -0.37
C MET A 73 -12.66 3.50 -0.75
N ILE A 74 -12.42 4.47 -1.63
CA ILE A 74 -13.42 5.47 -2.04
C ILE A 74 -14.67 4.78 -2.57
N ARG A 75 -14.54 3.85 -3.54
CA ARG A 75 -15.71 3.20 -4.15
C ARG A 75 -16.46 2.27 -3.20
N ARG A 76 -15.87 1.83 -2.09
CA ARG A 76 -16.55 1.03 -1.05
C ARG A 76 -17.33 1.90 -0.06
N ILE A 77 -17.04 3.20 -0.01
CA ILE A 77 -17.72 4.15 0.88
C ILE A 77 -18.88 4.84 0.16
N VAL A 78 -18.70 5.26 -1.09
CA VAL A 78 -19.71 6.05 -1.83
C VAL A 78 -20.27 5.36 -3.08
N GLY A 79 -19.79 4.16 -3.41
CA GLY A 79 -20.25 3.40 -4.57
C GLY A 79 -21.30 2.35 -4.21
N VAL A 80 -21.83 1.66 -5.21
CA VAL A 80 -22.97 0.75 -5.06
C VAL A 80 -22.71 -0.42 -4.09
N ALA A 81 -21.48 -0.93 -4.03
CA ALA A 81 -21.15 -2.14 -3.26
C ALA A 81 -20.27 -1.80 -2.06
N HIS A 82 -20.88 -1.77 -0.87
CA HIS A 82 -20.26 -1.41 0.41
C HIS A 82 -19.45 -2.58 1.01
N VAL A 83 -18.93 -2.41 2.24
CA VAL A 83 -18.22 -3.44 3.01
C VAL A 83 -18.85 -3.60 4.39
N GLU A 84 -18.86 -4.84 4.89
CA GLU A 84 -19.43 -5.19 6.20
C GLU A 84 -18.76 -4.45 7.37
N ASP A 85 -17.46 -4.15 7.26
CA ASP A 85 -16.71 -3.40 8.26
C ASP A 85 -17.36 -2.04 8.62
N LEU A 86 -18.04 -1.43 7.65
CA LEU A 86 -18.79 -0.19 7.82
C LEU A 86 -20.29 -0.47 8.02
N GLU A 87 -20.89 -1.34 7.21
CA GLU A 87 -22.34 -1.60 7.26
C GLU A 87 -22.81 -2.24 8.57
N SER A 88 -21.96 -3.02 9.25
CA SER A 88 -22.28 -3.63 10.55
C SER A 88 -22.33 -2.63 11.71
N ILE A 89 -21.87 -1.39 11.51
CA ILE A 89 -21.99 -0.31 12.51
C ILE A 89 -23.44 0.17 12.53
N ALA A 90 -24.23 -0.33 13.49
CA ALA A 90 -25.67 -0.08 13.58
C ALA A 90 -26.06 1.40 13.77
N ASP A 91 -25.24 2.18 14.46
CA ASP A 91 -25.47 3.62 14.67
C ASP A 91 -25.04 4.41 13.42
N PRO A 92 -25.97 5.04 12.68
CA PRO A 92 -25.65 5.72 11.43
C PRO A 92 -24.68 6.90 11.62
N SER A 93 -24.74 7.59 12.76
CA SER A 93 -23.88 8.74 13.05
C SER A 93 -22.43 8.29 13.31
N LYS A 94 -22.26 7.17 14.02
CA LYS A 94 -20.94 6.57 14.23
C LYS A 94 -20.36 6.00 12.93
N ARG A 95 -21.19 5.33 12.14
CA ARG A 95 -20.80 4.81 10.82
C ARG A 95 -20.33 5.94 9.90
N ALA A 96 -21.12 6.99 9.75
CA ALA A 96 -20.77 8.16 8.94
C ALA A 96 -19.47 8.84 9.41
N THR A 97 -19.21 8.85 10.72
CA THR A 97 -17.94 9.35 11.26
C THR A 97 -16.76 8.48 10.79
N CYS A 98 -16.86 7.16 10.89
CA CYS A 98 -15.82 6.24 10.40
C CYS A 98 -15.62 6.35 8.88
N GLU A 99 -16.72 6.38 8.11
CA GLU A 99 -16.72 6.55 6.65
C GLU A 99 -16.03 7.84 6.22
N LYS A 100 -16.36 8.96 6.88
CA LYS A 100 -15.77 10.27 6.57
C LYS A 100 -14.26 10.26 6.78
N ARG A 101 -13.78 9.67 7.88
CA ARG A 101 -12.34 9.55 8.18
C ARG A 101 -11.64 8.68 7.14
N ALA A 102 -12.20 7.53 6.82
CA ALA A 102 -11.67 6.62 5.81
C ALA A 102 -11.64 7.28 4.41
N LEU A 103 -12.69 8.02 4.05
CA LEU A 103 -12.78 8.73 2.78
C LEU A 103 -11.78 9.88 2.70
N TYR A 104 -11.58 10.62 3.78
CA TYR A 104 -10.57 11.69 3.85
C TYR A 104 -9.17 11.12 3.64
N LEU A 105 -8.82 10.06 4.37
CA LEU A 105 -7.55 9.35 4.21
C LEU A 105 -7.36 8.88 2.76
N ALA A 106 -8.35 8.18 2.20
CA ALA A 106 -8.26 7.65 0.85
C ALA A 106 -8.10 8.75 -0.21
N LYS A 107 -8.79 9.88 -0.07
CA LYS A 107 -8.61 11.03 -0.97
C LYS A 107 -7.23 11.65 -0.85
N MET A 108 -6.68 11.76 0.36
CA MET A 108 -5.32 12.26 0.58
C MET A 108 -4.31 11.31 -0.06
N LEU A 109 -4.37 10.01 0.27
CA LEU A 109 -3.49 8.99 -0.29
C LEU A 109 -3.57 8.94 -1.81
N LEU A 110 -4.76 8.98 -2.41
CA LEU A 110 -4.90 8.96 -3.87
C LEU A 110 -4.17 10.13 -4.54
N LYS A 111 -4.32 11.34 -4.01
CA LYS A 111 -3.72 12.55 -4.59
C LYS A 111 -2.22 12.65 -4.30
N GLU A 112 -1.81 12.26 -3.10
CA GLU A 112 -0.48 12.54 -2.56
C GLU A 112 0.43 11.31 -2.51
N ARG A 113 -0.02 10.14 -2.99
CA ARG A 113 0.74 8.86 -2.96
C ARG A 113 2.19 8.97 -3.40
N ARG A 114 2.49 9.85 -4.36
CA ARG A 114 3.85 10.04 -4.90
C ARG A 114 4.82 10.73 -3.93
N LYS A 115 4.32 11.29 -2.81
CA LYS A 115 5.12 11.86 -1.73
C LYS A 115 5.58 10.81 -0.71
N PHE A 116 5.05 9.59 -0.77
CA PHE A 116 5.41 8.52 0.15
C PHE A 116 6.48 7.64 -0.49
N HIS A 117 7.54 7.37 0.27
CA HIS A 117 8.67 6.55 -0.17
C HIS A 117 8.77 5.22 0.59
N ASP A 118 8.02 5.09 1.69
CA ASP A 118 7.96 3.88 2.49
C ASP A 118 6.55 3.60 3.03
N ILE A 119 6.23 2.33 3.26
CA ILE A 119 4.92 1.93 3.80
C ILE A 119 4.69 2.46 5.23
N SER A 120 5.76 2.65 6.01
CA SER A 120 5.69 3.20 7.36
C SER A 120 5.17 4.64 7.38
N GLU A 121 5.42 5.43 6.33
CA GLU A 121 4.90 6.79 6.20
C GLU A 121 3.38 6.77 5.94
N ILE A 122 2.90 5.78 5.18
CA ILE A 122 1.46 5.56 4.95
C ILE A 122 0.78 5.10 6.24
N VAL A 123 1.39 4.17 6.98
CA VAL A 123 0.90 3.74 8.30
C VAL A 123 0.85 4.92 9.28
N SER A 124 1.84 5.81 9.24
CA SER A 124 1.85 7.04 10.03
C SER A 124 0.72 7.99 9.63
N ALA A 125 0.46 8.14 8.32
CA ALA A 125 -0.68 8.92 7.84
C ALA A 125 -2.03 8.35 8.31
N VAL A 126 -2.18 7.03 8.38
CA VAL A 126 -3.38 6.37 8.92
C VAL A 126 -3.56 6.70 10.40
N ARG A 127 -2.49 6.70 11.20
CA ARG A 127 -2.55 7.05 12.64
C ARG A 127 -2.98 8.50 12.86
N ASN A 128 -2.54 9.40 11.99
CA ASN A 128 -2.78 10.84 12.09
C ASN A 128 -4.09 11.30 11.45
N VAL A 129 -4.88 10.39 10.85
CA VAL A 129 -6.17 10.78 10.28
C VAL A 129 -7.15 11.12 11.39
N GLN A 130 -7.54 12.40 11.45
CA GLN A 130 -8.55 12.90 12.38
C GLN A 130 -9.94 12.41 11.98
#